data_AF-A0A9P0PEJ0-F1
#
_entry.id   AF-A0A9P0PEJ0-F1
#
_cell.length_a   1.000
_cell.length_b   1.000
_cell.length_c   1.000
_cell.angle_alpha   90.00
_cell.angle_beta   90.00
_cell.angle_gamma   90.00
#
_symmetry.space_group_name_H-M   'P 1'
#
loop_
_entity.id
_entity.type
_entity.pdbx_description
1 polymer ?
#
loop_
_entity_poly.entity_id
_entity_poly.type
_entity_poly.pdbx_seq_one_letter_code
_entity_poly.pdbx_strand_id
1 'polypeptide(L)'
;MSSNELGSEMLPDWVSNIQEKYDEYKEPTLHVSTLNLLRVISRSLKQDLRAFVTAIEIIEEYIRAKRGTQINSPTLVALCSVFMASKFIGNQDLKIQHIQSIVRKLTGQTYQYNEVVLCEVDILSTLKSYVPMSNKVDDLTTFIYKFEKDTRIRADVMPICMDVMEMLYLTRRRWFYRHST
;
A
#
# COMPACT_ATOMS: atom_id res chain seq x y z
N MET A 1 17.29 15.93 -33.71
CA MET A 1 17.15 14.83 -32.74
C MET A 1 15.66 14.56 -32.62
N SER A 2 15.24 13.36 -33.03
CA SER A 2 13.82 13.03 -33.09
C SER A 2 13.32 12.70 -31.69
N SER A 3 12.08 13.06 -31.37
CA SER A 3 11.42 12.77 -30.08
C SER A 3 11.40 11.28 -29.73
N ASN A 4 11.63 10.41 -30.71
CA ASN A 4 11.70 8.96 -30.56
C ASN A 4 13.06 8.48 -30.02
N GLU A 5 14.14 9.23 -30.20
CA GLU A 5 15.48 8.84 -29.73
C GLU A 5 15.58 9.03 -28.20
N LEU A 6 15.07 10.16 -27.69
CA LEU A 6 15.10 10.50 -26.25
C LEU A 6 14.32 9.51 -25.37
N GLY A 7 13.16 9.01 -25.86
CA GLY A 7 12.35 8.04 -25.12
C GLY A 7 12.94 6.63 -25.10
N SER A 8 13.76 6.29 -26.10
CA SER A 8 14.41 4.98 -26.19
C SER A 8 15.65 4.85 -25.31
N GLU A 9 16.33 5.97 -25.01
CA GLU A 9 17.54 6.00 -24.17
C GLU A 9 17.21 6.06 -22.66
N MET A 10 16.08 6.66 -22.26
CA MET A 10 15.70 6.75 -20.84
C MET A 10 15.14 5.44 -20.24
N LEU A 11 14.51 4.60 -21.05
CA LEU A 11 13.92 3.32 -20.58
C LEU A 11 14.98 2.31 -20.11
N PRO A 12 16.08 2.07 -20.85
CA PRO A 12 17.18 1.22 -20.40
C PRO A 12 17.86 1.73 -19.12
N ASP A 13 18.00 3.05 -18.96
CA ASP A 13 18.58 3.68 -17.77
C ASP A 13 17.67 3.53 -16.53
N TRP A 14 16.35 3.54 -16.73
CA TRP A 14 15.40 3.26 -15.65
C TRP A 14 15.36 1.78 -15.30
N VAL A 15 15.41 0.89 -16.29
CA VAL A 15 15.45 -0.57 -16.09
C VAL A 15 16.75 -1.01 -15.40
N SER A 16 17.88 -0.40 -15.75
CA SER A 16 19.17 -0.65 -15.08
C SER A 16 19.20 -0.06 -13.66
N ASN A 17 18.61 1.13 -13.43
CA ASN A 17 18.45 1.68 -12.08
C ASN A 17 17.52 0.85 -11.18
N ILE A 18 16.50 0.19 -11.75
CA ILE A 18 15.67 -0.81 -11.06
C ILE A 18 16.49 -2.06 -10.70
N GLN A 19 17.51 -2.40 -11.49
CA GLN A 19 18.34 -3.60 -11.29
C GLN A 19 19.50 -3.39 -10.31
N GLU A 20 20.01 -2.17 -10.10
CA GLU A 20 21.33 -1.98 -9.46
C GLU A 20 21.37 -1.60 -7.97
N LYS A 21 20.25 -1.46 -7.25
CA LYS A 21 20.32 -1.28 -5.77
C LYS A 21 19.19 -1.96 -5.01
N TYR A 22 19.45 -3.16 -4.51
CA TYR A 22 18.79 -3.76 -3.32
C TYR A 22 17.26 -3.77 -3.28
N ASP A 23 16.56 -3.59 -4.40
CA ASP A 23 15.12 -3.79 -4.50
C ASP A 23 14.89 -5.23 -4.93
N GLU A 24 15.21 -6.19 -4.04
CA GLU A 24 14.83 -7.58 -4.22
C GLU A 24 13.33 -7.61 -4.49
N TYR A 25 12.95 -7.82 -5.75
CA TYR A 25 11.56 -7.92 -6.15
C TYR A 25 10.84 -8.89 -5.21
N LYS A 26 9.87 -8.39 -4.44
CA LYS A 26 9.11 -9.19 -3.48
C LYS A 26 7.77 -9.56 -4.07
N GLU A 27 7.53 -10.85 -4.19
CA GLU A 27 6.27 -11.35 -4.73
C GLU A 27 5.07 -10.88 -3.87
N PRO A 28 3.95 -10.49 -4.51
CA PRO A 28 2.73 -10.16 -3.79
C PRO A 28 2.14 -11.39 -3.11
N THR A 29 1.93 -11.32 -1.79
CA THR A 29 1.44 -12.44 -0.99
C THR A 29 -0.06 -12.34 -0.68
N LEU A 30 -0.61 -11.12 -0.72
CA LEU A 30 -2.01 -10.89 -0.33
C LEU A 30 -3.01 -11.35 -1.40
N HIS A 31 -4.11 -11.94 -0.92
CA HIS A 31 -5.26 -12.27 -1.76
C HIS A 31 -6.13 -11.03 -2.03
N VAL A 32 -6.88 -11.06 -3.15
CA VAL A 32 -7.74 -9.95 -3.59
C VAL A 32 -8.79 -9.57 -2.53
N SER A 33 -9.30 -10.54 -1.77
CA SER A 33 -10.24 -10.28 -0.66
C SER A 33 -9.61 -9.42 0.43
N THR A 34 -8.36 -9.69 0.83
CA THR A 34 -7.63 -8.90 1.81
C THR A 34 -7.35 -7.49 1.28
N LEU A 35 -6.93 -7.37 0.02
CA LEU A 35 -6.69 -6.07 -0.62
C LEU A 35 -7.98 -5.23 -0.68
N ASN A 36 -9.12 -5.84 -1.01
CA ASN A 36 -10.42 -5.17 -0.99
C ASN A 36 -10.84 -4.76 0.43
N LEU A 37 -10.57 -5.59 1.44
CA LEU A 37 -10.83 -5.22 2.84
C LEU A 37 -10.01 -3.99 3.24
N LEU A 38 -8.71 -3.95 2.92
CA LEU A 38 -7.84 -2.80 3.19
C LEU A 38 -8.32 -1.54 2.47
N ARG A 39 -8.78 -1.68 1.22
CA ARG A 39 -9.34 -0.58 0.43
C ARG A 39 -10.59 -0.02 1.11
N VAL A 40 -11.51 -0.88 1.54
CA VAL A 40 -12.74 -0.47 2.23
C VAL A 40 -12.43 0.22 3.56
N ILE A 41 -11.51 -0.33 4.36
CA ILE A 41 -11.09 0.28 5.64
C ILE A 41 -10.47 1.65 5.40
N SER A 42 -9.51 1.75 4.47
CA SER A 42 -8.81 3.01 4.15
C SER A 42 -9.79 4.09 3.70
N ARG A 43 -10.72 3.75 2.79
CA ARG A 43 -11.76 4.68 2.34
C ARG A 43 -12.73 5.08 3.44
N SER A 44 -13.12 4.13 4.30
CA SER A 44 -14.02 4.40 5.44
C SER A 44 -13.38 5.35 6.45
N LEU A 45 -12.07 5.26 6.60
CA LEU A 45 -11.24 6.16 7.42
C LEU A 45 -10.81 7.42 6.67
N LYS A 46 -11.29 7.65 5.44
CA LYS A 46 -10.92 8.78 4.58
C LYS A 46 -9.42 8.94 4.38
N GLN A 47 -8.70 7.82 4.34
CA GLN A 47 -7.27 7.77 4.08
C GLN A 47 -7.01 7.79 2.57
N ASP A 48 -5.87 8.35 2.19
CA ASP A 48 -5.46 8.46 0.79
C ASP A 48 -4.78 7.17 0.27
N LEU A 49 -4.38 7.19 -1.00
CA LEU A 49 -3.74 6.05 -1.64
C LEU A 49 -2.41 5.67 -0.98
N ARG A 50 -1.68 6.63 -0.41
CA ARG A 50 -0.42 6.39 0.29
C ARG A 50 -0.66 5.47 1.48
N ALA A 51 -1.63 5.82 2.33
CA ALA A 51 -2.00 5.02 3.49
C ALA A 51 -2.42 3.59 3.09
N PHE A 52 -3.17 3.44 2.01
CA PHE A 52 -3.54 2.12 1.48
C PHE A 52 -2.33 1.29 1.02
N VAL A 53 -1.42 1.90 0.25
CA VAL A 53 -0.21 1.23 -0.26
C VAL A 53 0.72 0.83 0.89
N THR A 54 0.97 1.72 1.83
CA THR A 54 1.81 1.44 3.01
C THR A 54 1.20 0.35 3.89
N ALA A 55 -0.12 0.35 4.08
CA ALA A 55 -0.80 -0.72 4.83
C ALA A 55 -0.60 -2.09 4.18
N ILE A 56 -0.64 -2.15 2.84
CA ILE A 56 -0.35 -3.37 2.10
C ILE A 56 1.09 -3.85 2.36
N GLU A 57 2.05 -2.95 2.27
CA GLU A 57 3.48 -3.27 2.46
C GLU A 57 3.77 -3.74 3.89
N ILE A 58 3.19 -3.08 4.90
CA ILE A 58 3.27 -3.51 6.31
C ILE A 58 2.83 -4.96 6.46
N ILE A 59 1.66 -5.33 5.90
CA ILE A 59 1.12 -6.70 6.06
C ILE A 59 2.00 -7.70 5.31
N GLU A 60 2.46 -7.37 4.12
CA GLU A 60 3.30 -8.28 3.35
C GLU A 60 4.64 -8.55 4.03
N GLU A 61 5.32 -7.50 4.53
CA GLU A 61 6.54 -7.68 5.32
C GLU A 61 6.26 -8.46 6.60
N TYR A 62 5.14 -8.18 7.27
CA TYR A 62 4.75 -8.88 8.49
C TYR A 62 4.53 -10.38 8.25
N ILE A 63 3.81 -10.75 7.18
CA ILE A 63 3.60 -12.16 6.78
C ILE A 63 4.93 -12.83 6.44
N ARG A 64 5.80 -12.16 5.68
CA ARG A 64 7.13 -12.70 5.31
C ARG A 64 8.00 -12.90 6.55
N ALA A 65 8.02 -11.95 7.49
CA ALA A 65 8.79 -12.01 8.72
C ALA A 65 8.29 -13.11 9.69
N LYS A 66 6.97 -13.36 9.73
CA LYS A 66 6.38 -14.45 10.53
C LYS A 66 6.70 -15.86 10.00
N ARG A 67 7.23 -16.02 8.77
CA ARG A 67 7.75 -17.30 8.21
C ARG A 67 6.86 -18.53 8.45
N GLY A 68 5.53 -18.38 8.29
CA GLY A 68 4.57 -19.48 8.42
C GLY A 68 4.02 -19.72 9.84
N THR A 69 4.35 -18.90 10.83
CA THR A 69 3.62 -18.92 12.11
C THR A 69 2.18 -18.46 11.93
N GLN A 70 1.26 -19.07 12.67
CA GLN A 70 -0.16 -18.74 12.60
C GLN A 70 -0.43 -17.28 13.00
N ILE A 71 -1.17 -16.57 12.15
CA ILE A 71 -1.70 -15.23 12.44
C ILE A 71 -3.08 -15.42 13.07
N ASN A 72 -3.19 -15.16 14.37
CA ASN A 72 -4.40 -15.46 15.15
C ASN A 72 -5.62 -14.64 14.72
N SER A 73 -5.44 -13.39 14.28
CA SER A 73 -6.52 -12.56 13.75
C SER A 73 -6.07 -11.77 12.52
N PRO A 74 -6.21 -12.33 11.30
CA PRO A 74 -5.83 -11.66 10.06
C PRO A 74 -6.58 -10.35 9.82
N THR A 75 -7.85 -10.30 10.23
CA THR A 75 -8.69 -9.10 10.16
C THR A 75 -8.12 -7.99 11.05
N LEU A 76 -7.77 -8.31 12.31
CA LEU A 76 -7.18 -7.34 13.23
C LEU A 76 -5.82 -6.84 12.74
N VAL A 77 -5.00 -7.72 12.15
CA VAL A 77 -3.72 -7.34 11.54
C VAL A 77 -3.94 -6.38 10.36
N ALA A 78 -4.90 -6.67 9.48
CA ALA A 78 -5.24 -5.78 8.37
C ALA A 78 -5.64 -4.38 8.86
N LEU A 79 -6.42 -4.33 9.94
CA LEU A 79 -6.87 -3.09 10.56
C LEU A 79 -5.75 -2.30 11.21
N CYS A 80 -4.93 -2.96 12.02
CA CYS A 80 -3.78 -2.34 12.66
C CYS A 80 -2.78 -1.84 11.62
N SER A 81 -2.66 -2.51 10.48
CA SER A 81 -1.76 -2.06 9.40
C SER A 81 -2.25 -0.77 8.73
N VAL A 82 -3.55 -0.63 8.47
CA VAL A 82 -4.12 0.65 7.99
C VAL A 82 -3.97 1.75 9.04
N PHE A 83 -4.17 1.40 10.31
CA PHE A 83 -4.04 2.35 11.41
C PHE A 83 -2.61 2.87 11.54
N MET A 84 -1.63 1.96 11.55
CA MET A 84 -0.22 2.29 11.55
C MET A 84 0.14 3.16 10.35
N ALA A 85 -0.23 2.75 9.14
CA ALA A 85 0.00 3.56 7.93
C ALA A 85 -0.57 4.98 8.09
N SER A 86 -1.80 5.11 8.61
CA SER A 86 -2.41 6.41 8.85
C SER A 86 -1.64 7.28 9.86
N LYS A 87 -1.02 6.68 10.89
CA LYS A 87 -0.18 7.42 11.86
C LYS A 87 1.13 7.92 11.25
N PHE A 88 1.72 7.16 10.32
CA PHE A 88 3.03 7.50 9.77
C PHE A 88 2.97 8.43 8.56
N ILE A 89 1.98 8.27 7.71
CA ILE A 89 1.88 9.00 6.43
C ILE A 89 0.49 9.61 6.18
N GLY A 90 -0.48 9.30 7.03
CA GLY A 90 -1.83 9.82 6.90
C GLY A 90 -1.93 11.28 7.36
N ASN A 91 -2.90 11.99 6.78
CA ASN A 91 -3.17 13.39 7.09
C ASN A 91 -4.14 13.57 8.27
N GLN A 92 -4.59 12.48 8.91
CA GLN A 92 -5.59 12.49 9.96
C GLN A 92 -5.12 11.70 11.17
N ASP A 93 -5.18 12.34 12.35
CA ASP A 93 -4.96 11.66 13.62
C ASP A 93 -6.16 10.76 13.93
N LEU A 94 -5.99 9.46 13.72
CA LEU A 94 -7.01 8.47 13.98
C LEU A 94 -6.94 8.01 15.44
N LYS A 95 -8.11 7.89 16.07
CA LYS A 95 -8.23 7.26 17.39
C LYS A 95 -8.65 5.79 17.21
N ILE A 96 -8.22 4.93 18.14
CA ILE A 96 -8.59 3.51 18.15
C ILE A 96 -10.12 3.31 18.09
N GLN A 97 -10.88 4.21 18.71
CA GLN A 97 -12.35 4.21 18.69
C GLN A 97 -12.94 4.29 17.27
N HIS A 98 -12.31 5.04 16.35
CA HIS A 98 -12.76 5.14 14.96
C HIS A 98 -12.64 3.79 14.26
N ILE A 99 -11.55 3.07 14.53
CA ILE A 99 -11.30 1.74 13.97
C ILE A 99 -12.27 0.73 14.55
N GLN A 100 -12.41 0.68 15.88
CA GLN A 100 -13.37 -0.22 16.53
C GLN A 100 -14.79 -0.05 15.96
N SER A 101 -15.21 1.19 15.72
CA SER A 101 -16.52 1.50 15.12
C SER A 101 -16.66 0.95 13.69
N ILE A 102 -15.67 1.20 12.83
CA ILE A 102 -15.70 0.75 11.43
C ILE A 102 -15.66 -0.77 11.33
N VAL A 103 -14.83 -1.41 12.15
CA VAL A 103 -14.66 -2.86 12.15
C VAL A 103 -15.92 -3.58 12.57
N ARG A 104 -16.54 -3.08 13.64
CA ARG A 104 -17.83 -3.59 14.10
C ARG A 104 -18.88 -3.48 12.99
N LYS A 105 -18.89 -2.40 12.22
CA LYS A 105 -19.79 -2.24 11.07
C LYS A 105 -19.50 -3.20 9.92
N LEU A 106 -18.23 -3.44 9.62
CA LEU A 106 -17.82 -4.27 8.46
C LEU A 106 -17.86 -5.77 8.74
N THR A 107 -17.54 -6.18 9.96
CA THR A 107 -17.29 -7.59 10.31
C THR A 107 -18.22 -8.12 11.40
N GLY A 108 -18.97 -7.24 12.07
CA GLY A 108 -19.74 -7.59 13.27
C GLY A 108 -18.89 -7.85 14.52
N GLN A 109 -17.56 -7.90 14.39
CA GLN A 109 -16.65 -8.19 15.49
C GLN A 109 -16.31 -6.93 16.28
N THR A 110 -16.19 -7.08 17.60
CA THR A 110 -15.75 -6.01 18.50
C THR A 110 -14.39 -6.37 19.06
N TYR A 111 -13.39 -5.53 18.80
CA TYR A 111 -12.06 -5.66 19.39
C TYR A 111 -11.92 -4.68 20.55
N GLN A 112 -11.40 -5.15 21.67
CA GLN A 112 -11.06 -4.33 22.82
C GLN A 112 -9.82 -3.48 22.53
N TYR A 113 -9.69 -2.36 23.24
CA TYR A 113 -8.55 -1.46 23.10
C TYR A 113 -7.21 -2.20 23.24
N ASN A 114 -7.09 -3.05 24.27
CA ASN A 114 -5.88 -3.81 24.53
C ASN A 114 -5.56 -4.81 23.41
N GLU A 115 -6.56 -5.40 22.75
CA GLU A 115 -6.32 -6.33 21.63
C GLU A 115 -5.72 -5.59 20.43
N VAL A 116 -6.22 -4.38 20.13
CA VAL A 116 -5.67 -3.53 19.07
C VAL A 116 -4.22 -3.15 19.40
N VAL A 117 -3.96 -2.68 20.62
CA VAL A 117 -2.61 -2.28 21.05
C VAL A 117 -1.64 -3.46 21.01
N LEU A 118 -2.03 -4.63 21.53
CA LEU A 118 -1.20 -5.83 21.48
C LEU A 118 -0.90 -6.26 20.04
N CYS A 119 -1.87 -6.12 19.13
CA CYS A 119 -1.65 -6.41 17.72
C CYS A 119 -0.69 -5.41 17.06
N GLU A 120 -0.80 -4.11 17.33
CA GLU A 120 0.17 -3.11 16.85
C GLU A 120 1.59 -3.41 17.34
N VAL A 121 1.73 -3.77 18.63
CA VAL A 121 3.01 -4.13 19.24
C VAL A 121 3.57 -5.41 18.61
N ASP A 122 2.74 -6.41 18.33
CA ASP A 122 3.17 -7.64 17.65
C ASP A 122 3.65 -7.35 16.23
N ILE A 123 2.95 -6.52 15.47
CA ILE A 123 3.39 -6.10 14.11
C ILE A 123 4.73 -5.38 14.21
N LEU A 124 4.84 -4.35 15.06
CA LEU A 124 6.06 -3.57 15.20
C LEU A 124 7.24 -4.40 15.68
N SER A 125 7.06 -5.26 16.67
CA SER A 125 8.13 -6.13 17.18
C SER A 125 8.57 -7.15 16.14
N THR A 126 7.63 -7.74 15.40
CA THR A 126 7.91 -8.65 14.29
C THR A 126 8.72 -7.97 13.19
N LEU A 127 8.40 -6.71 12.89
CA LEU A 127 9.13 -5.89 11.92
C LEU A 127 10.38 -5.21 12.51
N LYS A 128 10.79 -5.54 13.75
CA LYS A 128 11.96 -4.93 14.42
C LYS A 128 11.90 -3.39 14.48
N SER A 129 10.71 -2.86 14.74
CA SER A 129 10.40 -1.43 14.76
C SER A 129 10.64 -0.69 13.44
N TYR A 130 10.79 -1.42 12.33
CA TYR A 130 10.82 -0.87 10.99
C TYR A 130 9.40 -0.84 10.40
N VAL A 131 9.03 0.26 9.76
CA VAL A 131 7.77 0.36 9.02
C VAL A 131 8.13 0.65 7.57
N PRO A 132 7.77 -0.26 6.62
CA PRO A 132 8.05 -0.02 5.22
C PRO A 132 7.30 1.24 4.76
N MET A 133 8.04 2.19 4.21
CA MET A 133 7.49 3.37 3.55
C MET A 133 7.77 3.27 2.06
N SER A 134 6.76 3.55 1.25
CA SER A 134 6.86 3.54 -0.19
C SER A 134 6.64 4.93 -0.74
N ASN A 135 7.60 5.38 -1.51
CA ASN A 135 7.57 6.66 -2.19
C ASN A 135 6.86 6.57 -3.55
N LYS A 136 6.37 5.37 -3.95
CA LYS A 136 5.83 5.15 -5.30
C LYS A 136 4.69 6.10 -5.65
N VAL A 137 3.85 6.44 -4.67
CA VAL A 137 2.73 7.37 -4.88
C VAL A 137 3.25 8.82 -5.00
N ASP A 138 4.25 9.19 -4.20
CA ASP A 138 4.86 10.52 -4.25
C ASP A 138 5.67 10.72 -5.54
N ASP A 139 6.36 9.67 -6.01
CA ASP A 139 7.09 9.64 -7.29
C ASP A 139 6.11 9.80 -8.46
N LEU A 140 4.99 9.06 -8.44
CA LEU A 140 3.93 9.21 -9.44
C LEU A 140 3.34 10.62 -9.42
N THR A 141 3.07 11.16 -8.23
CA THR A 141 2.55 12.53 -8.06
C THR A 141 3.52 13.56 -8.66
N THR A 142 4.81 13.41 -8.37
CA THR A 142 5.87 14.29 -8.89
C THR A 142 5.98 14.20 -10.40
N PHE A 143 5.91 12.99 -10.96
CA PHE A 143 5.94 12.77 -12.39
C PHE A 143 4.76 13.44 -13.11
N ILE A 144 3.53 13.22 -12.62
CA ILE A 144 2.32 13.80 -13.21
C ILE A 144 2.37 15.32 -13.14
N TYR A 145 2.76 15.88 -11.99
CA TYR A 145 2.88 17.32 -11.83
C TYR A 145 3.84 17.95 -12.85
N LYS A 146 5.00 17.31 -13.08
CA LYS A 146 5.96 17.74 -14.10
C LYS A 146 5.36 17.62 -15.50
N PHE A 147 4.71 16.49 -15.80
CA PHE A 147 4.09 16.24 -17.10
C PHE A 147 2.98 17.25 -17.43
N GLU A 148 2.08 17.54 -16.50
CA GLU A 148 0.98 18.51 -16.69
C GLU A 148 1.54 19.92 -16.93
N LYS A 149 2.59 20.30 -16.19
CA LYS A 149 3.28 21.59 -16.36
C LYS A 149 3.92 21.71 -17.74
N ASP A 150 4.59 20.66 -18.21
CA ASP A 150 5.33 20.68 -19.48
C ASP A 150 4.39 20.59 -20.70
N THR A 151 3.31 19.82 -20.59
CA THR A 151 2.37 19.58 -21.71
C THR A 151 1.23 20.60 -21.81
N ARG A 152 1.03 21.43 -20.78
CA ARG A 152 -0.08 22.41 -20.68
C ARG A 152 -1.47 21.79 -20.87
N ILE A 153 -1.61 20.50 -20.59
CA ILE A 153 -2.89 19.81 -20.62
C ILE A 153 -3.79 20.47 -19.56
N ARG A 154 -5.00 20.87 -19.97
CA ARG A 154 -6.00 21.49 -19.06
C ARG A 154 -6.82 20.47 -18.27
N ALA A 155 -6.65 19.19 -18.56
CA ALA A 155 -7.31 18.11 -17.86
C ALA A 155 -6.48 17.70 -16.65
N ASP A 156 -7.15 17.47 -15.52
CA ASP A 156 -6.55 16.91 -14.32
C ASP A 156 -6.32 15.41 -14.55
N VAL A 157 -5.07 15.03 -14.82
CA VAL A 157 -4.66 13.64 -15.12
C VAL A 157 -4.41 12.86 -13.82
N MET A 158 -4.12 13.57 -12.73
CA MET A 158 -3.81 13.02 -11.42
C MET A 158 -4.83 11.98 -10.93
N PRO A 159 -6.16 12.23 -10.95
CA PRO A 159 -7.13 11.26 -10.44
C PRO A 159 -7.08 9.93 -11.20
N ILE A 160 -6.93 9.98 -12.53
CA ILE A 160 -6.89 8.79 -13.38
C ILE A 160 -5.64 7.96 -13.07
N CYS A 161 -4.48 8.61 -12.91
CA CYS A 161 -3.25 7.91 -12.57
C CYS A 161 -3.31 7.26 -11.18
N MET A 162 -3.95 7.94 -10.20
CA MET A 162 -4.16 7.38 -8.87
C MET A 162 -5.08 6.16 -8.92
N ASP A 163 -6.15 6.19 -9.71
CA ASP A 163 -7.05 5.05 -9.92
C ASP A 163 -6.33 3.87 -10.59
N VAL A 164 -5.47 4.15 -11.58
CA VAL A 164 -4.64 3.11 -12.22
C VAL A 164 -3.67 2.50 -11.21
N MET A 165 -3.03 3.31 -10.37
CA MET A 165 -2.12 2.81 -9.35
C MET A 165 -2.84 1.96 -8.30
N GLU A 166 -4.03 2.38 -7.84
CA GLU A 166 -4.87 1.56 -6.96
C GLU A 166 -5.20 0.21 -7.63
N MET A 167 -5.57 0.23 -8.91
CA MET A 167 -5.88 -0.98 -9.67
C MET A 167 -4.67 -1.92 -9.80
N LEU A 168 -3.47 -1.39 -10.00
CA LEU A 168 -2.23 -2.19 -10.03
C LEU A 168 -2.04 -2.94 -8.71
N TYR A 169 -2.22 -2.27 -7.56
CA TYR A 169 -2.12 -2.93 -6.26
C TYR A 169 -3.20 -3.98 -6.04
N LEU A 170 -4.42 -3.76 -6.50
CA LEU A 170 -5.53 -4.72 -6.39
C LEU A 170 -5.34 -5.96 -7.29
N THR A 171 -4.62 -5.81 -8.40
CA THR A 171 -4.50 -6.85 -9.42
C THR A 171 -3.13 -7.52 -9.44
N ARG A 172 -2.08 -6.94 -8.85
CA ARG A 172 -0.67 -7.37 -8.94
C ARG A 172 -0.45 -8.87 -8.88
N ARG A 173 -1.13 -9.60 -7.98
CA ARG A 173 -1.01 -11.06 -7.88
C ARG A 173 -1.31 -11.79 -9.20
N ARG A 174 -2.30 -11.32 -9.99
CA ARG A 174 -2.64 -11.87 -11.31
C ARG A 174 -1.56 -11.61 -12.36
N TRP A 175 -0.82 -10.51 -12.24
CA TRP A 175 0.23 -10.14 -13.19
C TRP A 175 1.45 -11.05 -13.02
N PHE A 176 1.70 -11.50 -11.79
CA PHE A 176 2.85 -12.34 -11.46
C PHE A 176 2.53 -13.84 -11.46
N TYR A 177 1.33 -14.25 -11.04
CA TYR A 177 0.91 -15.65 -11.09
C TYR A 177 -0.17 -15.84 -12.16
N ARG A 178 0.26 -15.99 -13.41
CA ARG A 178 -0.62 -16.25 -14.57
C ARG A 178 -1.39 -17.59 -14.48
N HIS A 179 -1.01 -18.50 -13.56
CA HIS A 179 -1.47 -19.91 -13.57
C HIS A 179 -1.79 -20.56 -12.20
N SER A 180 -1.84 -19.84 -11.09
CA SER A 180 -2.20 -20.47 -9.80
C SER A 180 -3.70 -20.34 -9.52
N THR A 181 -4.47 -21.32 -9.98
CA THR A 181 -5.81 -21.68 -9.46
C THR A 181 -5.71 -22.21 -8.04
#